data_AF-A0A2I6S9G1-F1
#
_entry.id   AF-A0A2I6S9G1-F1
#
_cell.length_a   1.000
_cell.length_b   1.000
_cell.length_c   1.000
_cell.angle_alpha   90.00
_cell.angle_beta   90.00
_cell.angle_gamma   90.00
#
_symmetry.space_group_name_H-M   'P 1'
#
loop_
_entity.id
_entity.type
_entity.pdbx_description
1 polymer ?
#
loop_
_entity_poly.entity_id
_entity_poly.type
_entity_poly.pdbx_seq_one_letter_code
_entity_poly.pdbx_strand_id
1 'polypeptide(L)'
;MSEDLIREIAQEVVRQMPPVGGWAYYVILVLCMVGSAFLGAYFRKRGETFATKADMEEVLRQLTETTQATEEVRAAISHADWHTREWKTLRRQKLEDLLCAVHRARNDWHEYVRGVLYAEKIPSGMPQTWDISMLCCLYFPELRTQVQQVLEVTEAYWKWAHDIRAGQPSVIPGSVGYEAYAATTISEAEPRIGAIRDAVQAVDARAADLMRVFANINDGAT
;
A
#
# COMPACT_ATOMS: atom_id res chain seq x y z
N MET A 1 -38.54 -99.73 3.68
CA MET A 1 -38.69 -98.78 4.81
C MET A 1 -39.82 -99.32 5.67
N SER A 2 -39.54 -99.72 6.91
CA SER A 2 -40.58 -100.27 7.80
C SER A 2 -41.56 -99.16 8.19
N GLU A 3 -42.86 -99.48 8.20
CA GLU A 3 -43.93 -98.54 8.57
C GLU A 3 -43.74 -97.97 9.98
N ASP A 4 -43.10 -98.74 10.86
CA ASP A 4 -42.79 -98.33 12.23
C ASP A 4 -41.81 -97.16 12.30
N LEU A 5 -40.80 -97.11 11.41
CA LEU A 5 -39.83 -96.01 11.37
C LEU A 5 -40.47 -94.71 10.87
N ILE A 6 -41.45 -94.82 9.96
CA ILE A 6 -42.22 -93.67 9.46
C ILE A 6 -43.13 -93.13 10.58
N ARG A 7 -43.73 -94.02 11.38
CA ARG A 7 -44.53 -93.62 12.55
C ARG A 7 -43.70 -92.96 13.64
N GLU A 8 -42.52 -93.50 13.93
CA GLU A 8 -41.64 -92.98 14.97
C GLU A 8 -41.10 -91.58 14.59
N ILE A 9 -40.67 -91.39 13.34
CA ILE A 9 -40.25 -90.08 12.83
C ILE A 9 -41.44 -89.09 12.81
N ALA A 10 -42.64 -89.55 12.42
CA ALA A 10 -43.82 -88.69 12.42
C ALA A 10 -44.23 -88.26 13.84
N GLN A 11 -44.13 -89.15 14.83
CA GLN A 11 -44.43 -88.82 16.23
C GLN A 11 -43.40 -87.87 16.83
N GLU A 12 -42.11 -88.04 16.52
CA GLU A 12 -41.06 -87.18 17.06
C GLU A 12 -41.09 -85.77 16.44
N VAL A 13 -41.46 -85.65 15.17
CA VAL A 13 -41.69 -84.36 14.50
C VAL A 13 -42.87 -83.61 15.12
N VAL A 14 -43.97 -84.30 15.44
CA VAL A 14 -45.14 -83.69 16.11
C VAL A 14 -44.80 -83.28 17.55
N ARG A 15 -43.91 -84.02 18.22
CA ARG A 15 -43.52 -83.76 19.62
C ARG A 15 -42.50 -82.62 19.77
N GLN A 16 -41.67 -82.39 18.75
CA GLN A 16 -40.73 -81.26 18.71
C GLN A 16 -41.35 -79.95 18.19
N MET A 17 -42.58 -79.99 17.66
CA MET A 17 -43.32 -78.77 17.36
C MET A 17 -43.72 -78.04 18.65
N PRO A 18 -43.33 -76.77 18.84
CA PRO A 18 -43.66 -76.04 20.07
C PRO A 18 -45.18 -75.92 20.24
N PRO A 19 -45.74 -76.07 21.46
CA PRO A 19 -47.18 -76.11 21.73
C PRO A 19 -47.84 -74.71 21.72
N VAL A 20 -47.34 -73.81 20.88
CA VAL A 20 -48.02 -72.55 20.56
C VAL A 20 -49.05 -72.90 19.49
N GLY A 21 -50.34 -72.80 19.82
CA GLY A 21 -51.42 -73.09 18.86
C GLY A 21 -51.13 -72.42 17.52
N GLY A 22 -51.22 -73.17 16.41
CA GLY A 22 -50.62 -72.79 15.12
C GLY A 22 -50.92 -71.38 14.61
N TRP A 23 -52.01 -70.76 15.05
CA TRP A 23 -52.34 -69.36 14.78
C TRP A 23 -51.37 -68.34 15.42
N ALA A 24 -50.81 -68.61 16.60
CA ALA A 24 -49.91 -67.71 17.32
C ALA A 24 -48.56 -67.54 16.58
N TYR A 25 -48.06 -68.59 15.94
CA TYR A 25 -46.86 -68.52 15.08
C TYR A 25 -47.07 -67.56 13.91
N TYR A 26 -48.20 -67.68 13.19
CA TYR A 26 -48.53 -66.76 12.09
C TYR A 26 -48.69 -65.31 12.56
N VAL A 27 -49.26 -65.08 13.75
CA VAL A 27 -49.37 -63.73 14.34
C VAL A 27 -48.01 -63.12 14.62
N ILE A 28 -47.07 -63.88 15.21
CA ILE A 28 -45.70 -63.41 15.45
C ILE A 28 -45.00 -63.09 14.13
N LEU A 29 -45.16 -63.95 13.11
CA LEU A 29 -44.52 -63.78 11.81
C LEU A 29 -45.06 -62.53 11.07
N VAL A 30 -46.38 -62.30 11.13
CA VAL A 30 -47.00 -61.07 10.60
C VAL A 30 -46.55 -59.83 11.38
N LEU A 31 -46.46 -59.89 12.72
CA LEU A 31 -45.93 -58.80 13.55
C LEU A 31 -44.46 -58.48 13.23
N CYS A 32 -43.63 -59.50 12.98
CA CYS A 32 -42.25 -59.30 12.54
C CYS A 32 -42.18 -58.68 11.14
N MET A 33 -43.02 -59.11 10.19
CA MET A 33 -43.07 -58.53 8.84
C MET A 33 -43.55 -57.07 8.85
N VAL A 34 -44.63 -56.77 9.57
CA VAL A 34 -45.14 -55.40 9.71
C VAL A 34 -44.15 -54.53 10.49
N GLY A 35 -43.60 -55.05 11.59
CA GLY A 35 -42.62 -54.36 12.43
C GLY A 35 -41.33 -54.00 11.68
N SER A 36 -40.83 -54.92 10.83
CA SER A 36 -39.63 -54.66 10.01
C SER A 36 -39.85 -53.58 8.94
N ALA A 37 -41.04 -53.51 8.34
CA ALA A 37 -41.39 -52.44 7.40
C ALA A 37 -41.47 -51.06 8.07
N PHE A 38 -42.11 -50.95 9.24
CA PHE A 38 -42.19 -49.70 10.00
C PHE A 38 -40.83 -49.24 10.52
N LEU A 39 -40.02 -50.16 11.06
CA LEU A 39 -38.66 -49.86 11.51
C LEU A 39 -37.78 -49.40 10.33
N GLY A 40 -37.84 -50.09 9.18
CA GLY A 40 -37.10 -49.70 7.99
C GLY A 40 -37.45 -48.29 7.49
N ALA A 41 -38.75 -47.96 7.42
CA ALA A 41 -39.20 -46.62 7.03
C ALA A 41 -38.77 -45.53 8.03
N TYR A 42 -38.82 -45.81 9.33
CA TYR A 42 -38.37 -44.88 10.37
C TYR A 42 -36.85 -44.63 10.31
N PHE A 43 -36.04 -45.69 10.24
CA PHE A 43 -34.59 -45.58 10.12
C PHE A 43 -34.18 -44.88 8.83
N ARG A 44 -34.87 -45.16 7.71
CA ARG A 44 -34.64 -44.48 6.44
C ARG A 44 -34.90 -42.98 6.55
N LYS A 45 -36.06 -42.58 7.05
CA LYS A 45 -36.40 -41.15 7.20
C LYS A 45 -35.46 -40.42 8.16
N ARG A 46 -35.04 -41.09 9.24
CA ARG A 46 -34.05 -40.55 10.18
C ARG A 46 -32.66 -40.43 9.55
N GLY A 47 -32.26 -41.40 8.73
CA GLY A 47 -31.02 -41.37 7.95
C GLY A 47 -31.02 -40.24 6.91
N GLU A 48 -32.11 -40.08 6.17
CA GLU A 48 -32.31 -38.97 5.21
C GLU A 48 -32.23 -37.62 5.93
N THR A 49 -32.91 -37.46 7.08
CA THR A 49 -32.86 -36.22 7.87
C THR A 49 -31.46 -35.94 8.41
N PHE A 50 -30.73 -36.98 8.81
CA PHE A 50 -29.36 -36.83 9.30
C PHE A 50 -28.40 -36.43 8.16
N ALA A 51 -28.53 -37.05 6.98
CA ALA A 51 -27.76 -36.70 5.79
C ALA A 51 -28.02 -35.25 5.37
N THR A 52 -29.28 -34.81 5.30
CA THR A 52 -29.63 -33.42 4.97
C THR A 52 -29.04 -32.41 5.96
N LYS A 53 -29.03 -32.74 7.26
CA LYS A 53 -28.39 -31.86 8.26
C LYS A 53 -26.88 -31.78 8.05
N ALA A 54 -26.22 -32.90 7.78
CA ALA A 54 -24.79 -32.92 7.49
C ALA A 54 -24.45 -32.10 6.24
N ASP A 55 -25.25 -32.24 5.17
CA ASP A 55 -25.08 -31.45 3.94
C ASP A 55 -25.28 -29.95 4.18
N MET A 56 -26.28 -29.57 4.99
CA MET A 56 -26.50 -28.16 5.37
C MET A 56 -25.35 -27.59 6.19
N GLU A 57 -24.81 -28.34 7.15
CA GLU A 57 -23.64 -27.93 7.95
C GLU A 57 -22.41 -27.71 7.06
N GLU A 58 -22.18 -28.61 6.10
CA GLU A 58 -21.09 -28.48 5.14
C GLU A 58 -21.25 -27.24 4.23
N VAL A 59 -22.47 -26.98 3.73
CA VAL A 59 -22.74 -25.77 2.94
C VAL A 59 -22.52 -24.50 3.77
N LEU A 60 -22.97 -24.48 5.03
CA LEU A 60 -22.73 -23.34 5.92
C LEU A 60 -21.24 -23.13 6.20
N ARG A 61 -20.48 -24.21 6.36
CA ARG A 61 -19.02 -24.16 6.53
C ARG A 61 -18.36 -23.54 5.31
N GLN A 62 -18.69 -24.03 4.11
CA GLN A 62 -18.15 -23.48 2.85
C GLN A 62 -18.54 -22.01 2.64
N LEU A 63 -19.77 -21.62 2.95
CA LEU A 63 -20.19 -20.22 2.88
C LEU A 63 -19.43 -19.33 3.87
N THR A 64 -19.16 -19.84 5.07
CA THR A 64 -18.39 -19.10 6.07
C THR A 64 -16.94 -18.95 5.63
N GLU A 65 -16.31 -20.02 5.14
CA GLU A 65 -14.94 -20.01 4.64
C GLU A 65 -14.78 -19.07 3.43
N THR A 66 -15.71 -19.12 2.48
CA THR A 66 -15.69 -18.22 1.31
C THR A 66 -15.94 -16.76 1.68
N THR A 67 -16.81 -16.50 2.67
CA THR A 67 -17.05 -15.14 3.18
C THR A 67 -15.80 -14.61 3.88
N GLN A 68 -15.16 -15.41 4.73
CA GLN A 68 -13.91 -15.05 5.40
C GLN A 68 -12.80 -14.75 4.39
N ALA A 69 -12.59 -15.64 3.41
CA ALA A 69 -11.60 -15.42 2.35
C ALA A 69 -11.90 -14.14 1.53
N THR A 70 -13.18 -13.85 1.27
CA THR A 70 -13.58 -12.64 0.53
C THR A 70 -13.30 -11.38 1.35
N GLU A 71 -13.60 -11.38 2.66
CA GLU A 71 -13.32 -10.26 3.54
C GLU A 71 -11.81 -10.04 3.73
N GLU A 72 -11.02 -11.11 3.82
CA GLU A 72 -9.55 -11.03 3.85
C GLU A 72 -8.99 -10.41 2.57
N VAL A 73 -9.45 -10.86 1.40
CA VAL A 73 -9.05 -10.29 0.10
C VAL A 73 -9.48 -8.82 0.00
N ARG A 74 -10.69 -8.50 0.43
CA ARG A 74 -11.20 -7.12 0.44
C ARG A 74 -10.38 -6.22 1.35
N ALA A 75 -10.03 -6.69 2.55
CA ALA A 75 -9.18 -5.96 3.48
C ALA A 75 -7.78 -5.75 2.90
N ALA A 76 -7.18 -6.78 2.30
CA ALA A 76 -5.87 -6.69 1.66
C ALA A 76 -5.85 -5.66 0.51
N ILE A 77 -6.86 -5.67 -0.36
CA ILE A 77 -7.01 -4.69 -1.44
C ILE A 77 -7.19 -3.28 -0.85
N SER A 78 -8.05 -3.13 0.15
CA SER A 78 -8.28 -1.82 0.80
C SER A 78 -7.00 -1.27 1.45
N HIS A 79 -6.18 -2.12 2.07
CA HIS A 79 -4.91 -1.71 2.66
C HIS A 79 -3.87 -1.32 1.59
N ALA A 80 -3.79 -2.07 0.50
CA ALA A 80 -2.90 -1.76 -0.62
C ALA A 80 -3.27 -0.42 -1.30
N ASP A 81 -4.57 -0.19 -1.51
CA ASP A 81 -5.09 1.07 -2.05
C ASP A 81 -4.81 2.25 -1.11
N TRP A 82 -5.04 2.06 0.19
CA TRP A 82 -4.76 3.07 1.20
C TRP A 82 -3.26 3.42 1.24
N HIS A 83 -2.39 2.41 1.29
CA HIS A 83 -0.93 2.61 1.29
C HIS A 83 -0.46 3.36 0.02
N THR A 84 -1.04 3.03 -1.13
CA THR A 84 -0.73 3.72 -2.40
C THR A 84 -1.15 5.18 -2.37
N ARG A 85 -2.34 5.49 -1.82
CA ARG A 85 -2.83 6.87 -1.68
C ARG A 85 -2.00 7.67 -0.67
N GLU A 86 -1.64 7.06 0.45
CA GLU A 86 -0.83 7.68 1.49
C GLU A 86 0.57 8.00 0.96
N TRP A 87 1.21 7.03 0.30
CA TRP A 87 2.51 7.22 -0.34
C TRP A 87 2.50 8.37 -1.37
N LYS A 88 1.47 8.44 -2.22
CA LYS A 88 1.30 9.52 -3.19
C LYS A 88 1.14 10.88 -2.51
N THR A 89 0.34 10.94 -1.45
CA THR A 89 0.08 12.19 -0.70
C THR A 89 1.36 12.69 -0.04
N LEU A 90 2.08 11.78 0.64
CA LEU A 90 3.36 12.09 1.26
C LEU A 90 4.39 12.56 0.23
N ARG A 91 4.48 11.87 -0.92
CA ARG A 91 5.41 12.24 -1.99
C ARG A 91 5.05 13.60 -2.60
N ARG A 92 3.77 13.93 -2.77
CA ARG A 92 3.37 15.27 -3.23
C ARG A 92 3.80 16.35 -2.24
N GLN A 93 3.49 16.16 -0.96
CA GLN A 93 3.85 17.11 0.09
C GLN A 93 5.36 17.32 0.18
N LYS A 94 6.15 16.25 0.10
CA LYS A 94 7.61 16.35 0.17
C LYS A 94 8.22 17.03 -1.06
N LEU A 95 7.56 16.92 -2.22
CA LEU A 95 7.99 17.63 -3.42
C LEU A 95 7.71 19.13 -3.30
N GLU A 96 6.55 19.50 -2.77
CA GLU A 96 6.21 20.89 -2.43
C GLU A 96 7.22 21.47 -1.42
N ASP A 97 7.55 20.72 -0.35
CA ASP A 97 8.56 21.11 0.64
C ASP A 97 9.94 21.35 -0.02
N LEU A 98 10.35 20.45 -0.93
CA LEU A 98 11.62 20.56 -1.65
C LEU A 98 11.66 21.82 -2.54
N LEU A 99 10.61 22.07 -3.32
CA LEU A 99 10.52 23.25 -4.18
C LEU A 99 10.52 24.54 -3.35
N CYS A 100 9.81 24.55 -2.22
CA CYS A 100 9.84 25.67 -1.28
C CYS A 100 11.26 25.92 -0.74
N ALA A 101 11.99 24.87 -0.37
CA ALA A 101 13.37 24.97 0.09
C ALA A 101 14.29 25.52 -1.00
N VAL A 102 14.19 25.02 -2.24
CA VAL A 102 14.97 25.51 -3.39
C VAL A 102 14.70 26.98 -3.69
N HIS A 103 13.43 27.41 -3.72
CA HIS A 103 13.10 28.82 -3.94
C HIS A 103 13.49 29.71 -2.78
N ARG A 104 13.37 29.24 -1.54
CA ARG A 104 13.84 29.97 -0.36
C ARG A 104 15.34 30.18 -0.44
N ALA A 105 16.11 29.13 -0.70
CA ALA A 105 17.56 29.25 -0.88
C ALA A 105 17.89 30.26 -1.97
N ARG A 106 17.26 30.18 -3.15
CA ARG A 106 17.44 31.16 -4.23
C ARG A 106 17.19 32.61 -3.77
N ASN A 107 16.12 32.85 -3.02
CA ASN A 107 15.79 34.18 -2.52
C ASN A 107 16.80 34.66 -1.47
N ASP A 108 17.20 33.79 -0.53
CA ASP A 108 18.21 34.10 0.47
C ASP A 108 19.56 34.45 -0.20
N TRP A 109 19.91 33.76 -1.29
CA TRP A 109 21.09 34.09 -2.10
C TRP A 109 20.99 35.45 -2.76
N HIS A 110 19.83 35.75 -3.36
CA HIS A 110 19.60 37.04 -4.00
C HIS A 110 19.71 38.19 -3.00
N GLU A 111 19.13 38.03 -1.81
CA GLU A 111 19.23 39.00 -0.71
C GLU A 111 20.66 39.14 -0.19
N TYR A 112 21.40 38.04 -0.06
CA TYR A 112 22.82 38.07 0.33
C TYR A 112 23.65 38.88 -0.67
N VAL A 113 23.49 38.62 -1.97
CA VAL A 113 24.21 39.33 -3.03
C VAL A 113 23.83 40.79 -3.08
N ARG A 114 22.55 41.13 -2.92
CA ARG A 114 22.13 42.53 -2.81
C ARG A 114 22.85 43.20 -1.63
N GLY A 115 22.95 42.51 -0.50
CA GLY A 115 23.76 42.93 0.65
C GLY A 115 25.21 43.26 0.29
N VAL A 116 25.89 42.35 -0.40
CA VAL A 116 27.30 42.52 -0.79
C VAL A 116 27.49 43.64 -1.82
N LEU A 117 26.63 43.71 -2.84
CA LEU A 117 26.77 44.67 -3.95
C LEU A 117 26.42 46.11 -3.56
N TYR A 118 25.41 46.28 -2.71
CA TYR A 118 24.90 47.61 -2.34
C TYR A 118 25.33 48.07 -0.94
N ALA A 119 26.25 47.33 -0.31
CA ALA A 119 26.67 47.55 1.08
C ALA A 119 25.47 47.62 2.07
N GLU A 120 24.39 46.91 1.76
CA GLU A 120 23.23 46.78 2.63
C GLU A 120 23.54 45.79 3.78
N LYS A 121 22.66 45.76 4.78
CA LYS A 121 22.77 44.81 5.89
C LYS A 121 22.66 43.38 5.35
N ILE A 122 23.78 42.66 5.35
CA ILE A 122 23.83 41.25 4.93
C ILE A 122 23.01 40.42 5.92
N PRO A 123 22.07 39.58 5.45
CA PRO A 123 21.35 38.63 6.29
C PRO A 123 22.32 37.78 7.11
N SER A 124 22.05 37.62 8.40
CA SER A 124 22.88 36.84 9.29
C SER A 124 22.62 35.34 9.09
N GLY A 125 23.37 34.70 8.19
CA GLY A 125 23.38 33.26 8.04
C GLY A 125 23.76 32.78 6.64
N MET A 126 24.32 31.57 6.54
CA MET A 126 24.34 30.88 5.26
C MET A 126 22.92 30.44 4.91
N PRO A 127 22.52 30.56 3.64
CA PRO A 127 21.32 29.91 3.14
C PRO A 127 21.34 28.42 3.48
N GLN A 128 20.24 27.94 4.01
CA GLN A 128 20.10 26.55 4.41
C GLN A 128 19.95 25.72 3.14
N THR A 129 20.98 24.96 2.79
CA THR A 129 20.99 24.05 1.63
C THR A 129 20.93 22.57 2.03
N TRP A 130 21.11 22.29 3.33
CA TRP A 130 21.12 20.94 3.88
C TRP A 130 19.74 20.27 3.80
N ASP A 131 18.67 21.05 3.92
CA ASP A 131 17.27 20.60 3.80
C ASP A 131 16.97 20.13 2.37
N ILE A 132 17.44 20.88 1.36
CA ILE A 132 17.33 20.51 -0.06
C ILE A 132 17.99 19.15 -0.32
N SER A 133 19.24 18.98 0.14
CA SER A 133 20.00 17.74 -0.05
C SER A 133 19.34 16.56 0.67
N MET A 134 18.87 16.76 1.92
CA MET A 134 18.18 15.76 2.70
C MET A 134 16.86 15.31 2.03
N LEU A 135 16.00 16.27 1.65
CA LEU A 135 14.72 15.98 1.00
C LEU A 135 14.92 15.23 -0.32
N CYS A 136 15.90 15.65 -1.12
CA CYS A 136 16.24 14.98 -2.36
C CYS A 136 16.75 13.55 -2.11
N CYS A 137 17.66 13.34 -1.16
CA CYS A 137 18.21 12.02 -0.87
C CYS A 137 17.16 11.02 -0.35
N LEU A 138 16.23 11.48 0.49
CA LEU A 138 15.24 10.61 1.13
C LEU A 138 14.04 10.32 0.22
N TYR A 139 13.55 11.31 -0.52
CA TYR A 139 12.26 11.21 -1.21
C TYR A 139 12.36 11.25 -2.74
N PHE A 140 13.35 11.93 -3.32
CA PHE A 140 13.45 12.19 -4.77
C PHE A 140 14.85 11.95 -5.32
N PRO A 141 15.37 10.70 -5.25
CA PRO A 141 16.67 10.38 -5.83
C PRO A 141 16.74 10.68 -7.34
N GLU A 142 15.60 10.67 -8.04
CA GLU A 142 15.50 11.02 -9.46
C GLU A 142 15.70 12.51 -9.77
N LEU A 143 15.63 13.40 -8.77
CA LEU A 143 15.94 14.83 -8.89
C LEU A 143 17.39 15.16 -8.51
N ARG A 144 18.18 14.15 -8.12
CA ARG A 144 19.53 14.36 -7.57
C ARG A 144 20.43 15.18 -8.48
N THR A 145 20.41 14.91 -9.78
CA THR A 145 21.26 15.63 -10.74
C THR A 145 20.92 17.11 -10.81
N GLN A 146 19.63 17.46 -10.91
CA GLN A 146 19.18 18.85 -10.99
C GLN A 146 19.43 19.58 -9.66
N VAL A 147 19.15 18.93 -8.54
CA VAL A 147 19.42 19.47 -7.20
C VAL A 147 20.91 19.71 -7.00
N GLN A 148 21.75 18.76 -7.39
CA GLN A 148 23.20 18.90 -7.29
C GLN A 148 23.73 20.08 -8.12
N GLN A 149 23.19 20.30 -9.32
CA GLN A 149 23.53 21.48 -10.12
C GLN A 149 23.17 22.79 -9.40
N VAL A 150 21.99 22.86 -8.76
CA VAL A 150 21.63 24.03 -7.94
C VAL A 150 22.63 24.24 -6.81
N LEU A 151 23.01 23.18 -6.09
CA LEU A 151 23.96 23.26 -4.98
C LEU A 151 25.36 23.70 -5.45
N GLU A 152 25.87 23.14 -6.55
CA GLU A 152 27.20 23.47 -7.10
C GLU A 152 27.27 24.91 -7.60
N VAL A 153 26.27 25.35 -8.38
CA VAL A 153 26.21 26.74 -8.87
C VAL A 153 26.09 27.72 -7.70
N THR A 154 25.30 27.36 -6.70
CA THR A 154 25.11 28.13 -5.47
C THR A 154 26.41 28.26 -4.67
N GLU A 155 27.12 27.16 -4.45
CA GLU A 155 28.38 27.14 -3.70
C GLU A 155 29.46 27.97 -4.43
N ALA A 156 29.57 27.79 -5.75
CA ALA A 156 30.48 28.58 -6.58
C ALA A 156 30.16 30.07 -6.51
N TYR A 157 28.88 30.42 -6.47
CA TYR A 157 28.43 31.80 -6.38
C TYR A 157 28.69 32.41 -5.00
N TRP A 158 28.42 31.66 -3.94
CA TRP A 158 28.70 32.09 -2.57
C TRP A 158 30.19 32.36 -2.36
N LYS A 159 31.04 31.46 -2.85
CA LYS A 159 32.50 31.64 -2.80
C LYS A 159 32.93 32.94 -3.49
N TRP A 160 32.43 33.18 -4.70
CA TRP A 160 32.69 34.42 -5.43
C TRP A 160 32.22 35.68 -4.67
N ALA A 161 31.00 35.66 -4.13
CA ALA A 161 30.46 36.79 -3.37
C ALA A 161 31.24 37.05 -2.07
N HIS A 162 31.72 35.98 -1.43
CA HIS A 162 32.58 36.08 -0.26
C HIS A 162 33.97 36.65 -0.60
N ASP A 163 34.57 36.22 -1.71
CA ASP A 163 35.86 36.72 -2.19
C ASP A 163 35.80 38.21 -2.54
N ILE A 164 34.71 38.65 -3.19
CA ILE A 164 34.42 40.06 -3.45
C ILE A 164 34.36 40.86 -2.16
N ARG A 165 33.62 40.37 -1.16
CA ARG A 165 33.49 41.03 0.13
C ARG A 165 34.83 41.12 0.86
N ALA A 166 35.65 40.07 0.81
CA ALA A 166 36.98 40.07 1.43
C ALA A 166 37.93 41.04 0.72
N GLY A 167 37.78 41.21 -0.60
CA GLY A 167 38.54 42.13 -1.42
C GLY A 167 37.98 43.55 -1.51
N GLN A 168 36.81 43.84 -0.92
CA GLN A 168 36.19 45.16 -1.00
C GLN A 168 37.10 46.20 -0.34
N PRO A 169 37.62 47.19 -1.11
CA PRO A 169 38.30 48.31 -0.51
C PRO A 169 37.30 49.09 0.35
N SER A 170 37.75 49.74 1.42
CA SER A 170 36.93 50.54 2.35
C SER A 170 36.40 51.82 1.70
N VAL A 171 35.78 51.69 0.54
CA VAL A 171 35.32 52.76 -0.32
C VAL A 171 33.95 53.19 0.15
N ILE A 172 33.81 54.49 0.40
CA ILE A 172 32.54 55.09 0.81
C ILE A 172 31.54 54.93 -0.34
N PRO A 173 30.32 54.40 -0.09
CA PRO A 173 29.25 54.37 -1.07
C PRO A 173 29.03 55.76 -1.70
N GLY A 174 28.94 55.82 -3.03
CA GLY A 174 28.77 57.07 -3.78
C GLY A 174 30.06 57.80 -4.20
N SER A 175 31.23 57.20 -3.96
CA SER A 175 32.48 57.70 -4.57
C SER A 175 32.69 57.13 -5.98
N VAL A 176 33.46 57.84 -6.82
CA VAL A 176 33.75 57.44 -8.22
C VAL A 176 34.38 56.03 -8.29
N GLY A 177 35.19 55.66 -7.31
CA GLY A 177 35.77 54.31 -7.23
C GLY A 177 34.74 53.22 -6.91
N TYR A 178 33.69 53.55 -6.17
CA TYR A 178 32.60 52.63 -5.85
C TYR A 178 31.75 52.30 -7.07
N GLU A 179 31.42 53.30 -7.89
CA GLU A 179 30.58 53.10 -9.08
C GLU A 179 31.26 52.21 -10.14
N ALA A 180 32.55 52.42 -10.40
CA ALA A 180 33.32 51.58 -11.33
C ALA A 180 33.46 50.13 -10.82
N TYR A 181 33.70 49.97 -9.51
CA TYR A 181 33.75 48.67 -8.87
C TYR A 181 32.38 47.96 -8.92
N ALA A 182 31.29 48.66 -8.59
CA ALA A 182 29.93 48.14 -8.62
C ALA A 182 29.53 47.71 -10.04
N ALA A 183 29.81 48.53 -11.05
CA ALA A 183 29.49 48.19 -12.45
C ALA A 183 30.18 46.90 -12.92
N THR A 184 31.47 46.74 -12.58
CA THR A 184 32.23 45.53 -12.90
C THR A 184 31.66 44.31 -12.15
N THR A 185 31.39 44.47 -10.86
CA THR A 185 30.86 43.39 -10.02
C THR A 185 29.46 42.94 -10.46
N ILE A 186 28.60 43.89 -10.85
CA ILE A 186 27.26 43.59 -11.39
C ILE A 186 27.36 42.83 -12.70
N SER A 187 28.27 43.23 -13.61
CA SER A 187 28.50 42.53 -14.88
C SER A 187 28.98 41.09 -14.67
N GLU A 188 29.77 40.82 -13.63
CA GLU A 188 30.19 39.46 -13.27
C GLU A 188 29.09 38.66 -12.56
N ALA A 189 28.21 39.33 -11.82
CA ALA A 189 27.11 38.70 -11.10
C ALA A 189 26.04 38.14 -12.05
N GLU A 190 25.71 38.88 -13.10
CA GLU A 190 24.61 38.59 -14.02
C GLU A 190 24.63 37.17 -14.62
N PRO A 191 25.72 36.67 -15.22
CA PRO A 191 25.75 35.30 -15.75
C PRO A 191 25.58 34.23 -14.65
N ARG A 192 26.02 34.52 -13.43
CA ARG A 192 25.91 33.59 -12.30
C ARG A 192 24.49 33.54 -11.75
N ILE A 193 23.82 34.69 -11.65
CA ILE A 193 22.39 34.78 -11.34
C ILE A 193 21.57 34.04 -12.40
N GLY A 194 21.95 34.19 -13.68
CA GLY A 194 21.39 33.43 -14.79
C GLY A 194 21.53 31.92 -14.56
N ALA A 195 22.74 31.44 -14.26
CA ALA A 195 22.99 30.02 -14.00
C ALA A 195 22.16 29.47 -12.82
N ILE A 196 22.01 30.22 -11.73
CA ILE A 196 21.16 29.80 -10.59
C ILE A 196 19.70 29.70 -11.03
N ARG A 197 19.20 30.71 -11.75
CA ARG A 197 17.82 30.71 -12.26
C ARG A 197 17.58 29.51 -13.16
N ASP A 198 18.50 29.24 -14.07
CA ASP A 198 18.35 28.16 -15.04
C ASP A 198 18.42 26.78 -14.35
N ALA A 199 19.29 26.62 -13.34
CA ALA A 199 19.35 25.41 -12.52
C ALA A 199 18.05 25.20 -11.71
N VAL A 200 17.48 26.26 -11.12
CA VAL A 200 16.20 26.19 -10.41
C VAL A 200 15.06 25.84 -11.37
N GLN A 201 15.02 26.46 -12.56
CA GLN A 201 14.04 26.11 -13.60
C GLN A 201 14.15 24.66 -14.07
N ALA A 202 15.36 24.10 -14.11
CA ALA A 202 15.55 22.68 -14.41
C ALA A 202 14.94 21.76 -13.34
N VAL A 203 15.06 22.13 -12.05
CA VAL A 203 14.38 21.43 -10.95
C VAL A 203 12.86 21.56 -11.10
N ASP A 204 12.34 22.76 -11.37
CA ASP A 204 10.89 23.02 -11.52
C ASP A 204 10.30 22.20 -12.67
N ALA A 205 10.96 22.19 -13.84
CA ALA A 205 10.54 21.43 -15.00
C ALA A 205 10.49 19.92 -14.69
N ARG A 206 11.53 19.40 -14.04
CA ARG A 206 11.58 17.97 -13.69
C ARG A 206 10.57 17.60 -12.61
N ALA A 207 10.34 18.47 -11.63
CA ALA A 207 9.31 18.29 -10.62
C ALA A 207 7.89 18.29 -11.24
N ALA A 208 7.64 19.17 -12.22
CA ALA A 208 6.38 19.20 -12.95
C ALA A 208 6.12 17.88 -13.71
N ASP A 209 7.15 17.30 -14.32
CA ASP A 209 7.03 15.98 -14.96
C ASP A 209 6.69 14.87 -13.96
N LEU A 210 7.32 14.89 -12.78
CA LEU A 210 6.99 13.91 -11.71
C LEU A 210 5.56 14.06 -11.22
N MET A 211 5.08 15.30 -11.08
CA MET A 211 3.68 15.57 -10.71
C MET A 211 2.70 15.01 -11.73
N ARG A 212 2.99 15.10 -13.03
CA ARG A 212 2.19 14.48 -14.09
C ARG A 212 2.18 12.96 -13.98
N VAL A 213 3.33 12.34 -13.69
CA VAL A 213 3.43 10.90 -13.45
C VAL A 213 2.55 10.49 -12.25
N PHE A 214 2.57 11.25 -11.15
CA PHE A 214 1.74 10.95 -9.98
C PHE A 214 0.24 11.11 -10.26
N ALA A 215 -0.14 12.05 -11.13
CA ALA A 215 -1.53 12.24 -11.55
C ALA A 215 -2.01 11.07 -12.43
N ASN A 216 -1.24 10.68 -13.45
CA ASN A 216 -1.67 9.70 -14.45
C ASN A 216 -1.80 8.25 -13.92
N ILE A 217 -1.10 7.90 -12.84
CA ILE A 217 -1.22 6.55 -12.22
C ILE A 217 -2.64 6.31 -11.66
N ASN A 218 -3.47 7.35 -11.48
CA ASN A 218 -4.85 7.17 -11.01
C ASN A 218 -5.82 6.71 -12.10
N ASP A 219 -5.52 6.93 -13.38
CA ASP A 219 -6.49 6.67 -14.47
C ASP A 219 -6.40 5.24 -15.03
N GLY A 220 -5.38 4.47 -14.64
CA GLY A 220 -5.14 3.10 -15.13
C GLY A 220 -5.71 1.97 -14.25
N ALA A 221 -6.49 2.28 -13.21
CA ALA A 221 -6.99 1.31 -12.24
C ALA A 221 -8.52 1.05 -12.32
N THR A 222 -9.13 1.34 -13.47
CA THR A 222 -10.53 0.99 -13.80
C THR A 222 -10.57 -0.04 -14.90
#